data_AF-A0A970W190-F1
#
_entry.id   AF-A0A970W190-F1
#
_cell.length_a   1.000
_cell.length_b   1.000
_cell.length_c   1.000
_cell.angle_alpha   90.00
_cell.angle_beta   90.00
_cell.angle_gamma   90.00
#
_symmetry.space_group_name_H-M   'P 1'
#
loop_
_entity.id
_entity.type
_entity.pdbx_description
1 polymer ?
#
loop_
_entity_poly.entity_id
_entity_poly.type
_entity_poly.pdbx_seq_one_letter_code
_entity_poly.pdbx_strand_id
1 'polypeptide(L)'
;MSKGRVRWISLVILTLVAILATASGRLTVRADGASPAEMLERAWRNAQDAGSYRFISDIDQTLVPRPIPQMIGQRESAIHLALDGAVLLPDRAYV
;
A
#
# COMPACT_ATOMS: atom_id res chain seq x y z
N MET A 1 -14.48 -39.08 35.97
CA MET A 1 -14.32 -38.96 34.50
C MET A 1 -13.98 -40.32 33.93
N SER A 2 -14.82 -40.86 33.03
CA SER A 2 -14.61 -42.18 32.42
C SER A 2 -13.34 -42.16 31.57
N LYS A 3 -12.41 -43.09 31.78
CA LYS A 3 -11.11 -43.19 31.06
C LYS A 3 -11.27 -43.09 29.53
N GLY A 4 -12.42 -43.51 28.97
CA GLY A 4 -12.75 -43.35 27.56
C GLY A 4 -12.90 -41.90 27.08
N ARG A 5 -13.46 -41.00 27.90
CA ARG A 5 -13.61 -39.57 27.57
C ARG A 5 -12.26 -38.86 27.52
N VAL A 6 -11.34 -39.23 28.41
CA VAL A 6 -9.96 -38.67 28.42
C VAL A 6 -9.20 -39.10 27.17
N ARG A 7 -9.26 -40.38 26.79
CA ARG A 7 -8.62 -40.88 25.56
C ARG A 7 -9.16 -40.23 24.29
N TRP A 8 -10.47 -39.98 24.26
CA TRP A 8 -11.12 -39.32 23.12
C TRP A 8 -10.72 -37.84 23.01
N ILE A 9 -10.66 -37.11 24.12
CA ILE A 9 -10.17 -35.73 24.14
C ILE A 9 -8.71 -35.66 23.71
N SER A 10 -7.86 -36.58 24.20
CA SER A 10 -6.45 -36.65 23.78
C SER A 10 -6.31 -36.90 22.28
N LEU A 11 -7.16 -37.75 21.69
CA LEU A 11 -7.18 -38.00 20.25
C LEU A 11 -7.56 -36.75 19.45
N VAL A 12 -8.62 -36.05 19.87
CA VAL A 12 -9.07 -34.80 19.23
C VAL A 12 -7.99 -33.73 19.27
N ILE A 13 -7.34 -33.56 20.43
CA ILE A 13 -6.23 -32.62 20.59
C ILE A 13 -5.05 -33.02 19.70
N LEU A 14 -4.71 -34.30 19.63
CA LEU A 14 -3.60 -34.77 18.81
C LEU A 14 -3.85 -34.55 17.31
N THR A 15 -5.09 -34.78 16.84
CA THR A 15 -5.48 -34.45 15.48
C THR A 15 -5.49 -32.95 15.21
N LEU A 16 -5.93 -32.14 16.17
CA LEU A 16 -5.91 -30.68 16.04
C LEU A 16 -4.47 -30.16 15.94
N VAL A 17 -3.56 -30.68 16.76
CA VAL A 17 -2.13 -30.36 16.71
C VAL A 17 -1.51 -30.82 15.38
N ALA A 18 -1.86 -32.00 14.88
CA ALA A 18 -1.38 -32.48 13.58
C ALA A 18 -1.87 -31.60 12.42
N ILE A 19 -3.14 -31.15 12.45
CA ILE A 19 -3.70 -30.22 11.48
C ILE A 19 -3.03 -28.86 11.58
N LEU A 20 -2.79 -28.34 12.79
CA LEU A 20 -2.06 -27.08 12.95
C LEU A 20 -0.61 -27.19 12.49
N ALA A 21 0.05 -28.33 12.68
CA ALA A 21 1.42 -28.56 12.24
C ALA A 21 1.54 -28.68 10.71
N THR A 22 0.51 -29.19 10.02
CA THR A 22 0.48 -29.26 8.54
C THR A 22 -0.05 -27.97 7.90
N ALA A 23 -0.98 -27.27 8.57
CA ALA A 23 -1.48 -25.96 8.15
C ALA A 23 -0.50 -24.82 8.45
N SER A 24 0.41 -25.02 9.42
CA SER A 24 1.66 -24.27 9.53
C SER A 24 2.61 -24.72 8.42
N GLY A 25 2.16 -24.62 7.17
CA GLY A 25 3.05 -24.62 6.03
C GLY A 25 4.18 -23.65 6.38
N ARG A 26 5.42 -24.12 6.22
CA ARG A 26 6.62 -23.35 6.58
C ARG A 26 6.42 -21.95 6.02
N LEU A 27 6.08 -20.99 6.87
CA LEU A 27 6.37 -19.60 6.63
C LEU A 27 7.89 -19.60 6.65
N THR A 28 8.48 -19.94 5.51
CA THR A 28 9.79 -19.44 5.15
C THR A 28 9.59 -17.95 5.18
N VAL A 29 9.73 -17.36 6.37
CA VAL A 29 10.28 -16.02 6.50
C VAL A 29 11.64 -16.20 5.85
N ARG A 30 11.66 -16.07 4.53
CA ARG A 30 12.87 -15.87 3.79
C ARG A 30 13.34 -14.56 4.39
N ALA A 31 14.29 -14.65 5.32
CA ALA A 31 15.17 -13.53 5.57
C ALA A 31 15.77 -13.29 4.20
N ASP A 32 15.14 -12.39 3.45
CA ASP A 32 15.60 -11.99 2.14
C ASP A 32 17.04 -11.54 2.40
N GLY A 33 18.02 -12.31 1.93
CA GLY A 33 19.42 -11.86 1.84
C GLY A 33 19.58 -10.74 0.82
N ALA A 34 18.48 -10.06 0.50
CA ALA A 34 18.37 -8.95 -0.40
C ALA A 34 19.02 -7.76 0.27
N SER A 35 19.80 -7.02 -0.51
CA SER A 35 20.33 -5.75 -0.03
C SER A 35 19.18 -4.83 0.40
N PRO A 36 19.40 -3.88 1.33
CA PRO A 36 18.38 -2.89 1.71
C PRO A 36 17.75 -2.17 0.51
N ALA A 37 18.51 -1.97 -0.57
CA ALA A 37 18.03 -1.40 -1.83
C ALA A 37 16.99 -2.29 -2.52
N GLU A 38 17.23 -3.60 -2.58
CA GLU A 38 16.28 -4.57 -3.17
C GLU A 38 15.00 -4.69 -2.35
N MET A 39 15.11 -4.61 -1.02
CA MET A 39 13.94 -4.57 -0.13
C MET A 39 13.09 -3.32 -0.40
N LEU A 40 13.74 -2.16 -0.53
CA LEU A 40 13.06 -0.90 -0.85
C LEU A 40 12.39 -0.94 -2.22
N GLU A 41 13.09 -1.44 -3.24
CA GLU A 41 12.55 -1.56 -4.59
C GLU A 41 11.36 -2.54 -4.65
N ARG A 42 11.39 -3.60 -3.85
CA ARG A 42 10.29 -4.56 -3.74
C ARG A 42 9.09 -3.97 -3.02
N ALA A 43 9.31 -3.25 -1.92
CA ALA A 43 8.25 -2.52 -1.23
C ALA A 43 7.60 -1.46 -2.13
N TRP A 44 8.42 -0.75 -2.91
CA TRP A 44 7.96 0.24 -3.88
C TRP A 44 7.12 -0.39 -4.99
N ARG A 45 7.58 -1.51 -5.57
CA ARG A 45 6.79 -2.28 -6.56
C ARG A 45 5.48 -2.81 -5.99
N ASN A 46 5.47 -3.35 -4.78
CA ASN A 46 4.24 -3.82 -4.14
C ASN A 46 3.25 -2.68 -3.90
N ALA A 47 3.72 -1.50 -3.53
CA ALA A 47 2.88 -0.30 -3.45
C ALA A 47 2.33 0.10 -4.84
N GLN A 48 3.13 -0.09 -5.90
CA GLN A 48 2.73 0.13 -7.29
C GLN A 48 1.64 -0.82 -7.75
N ASP A 49 1.83 -2.10 -7.49
CA ASP A 49 0.91 -3.16 -7.87
C ASP A 49 -0.40 -3.10 -7.06
N ALA A 50 -0.34 -2.68 -5.79
CA ALA A 50 -1.52 -2.44 -4.96
C ALA A 50 -2.37 -1.26 -5.47
N GLY A 51 -1.79 -0.41 -6.33
CA GLY A 51 -2.56 0.45 -7.20
C GLY A 51 -3.34 1.58 -6.56
N SER A 52 -3.05 1.88 -5.30
CA SER A 52 -3.69 2.95 -4.54
C SER A 52 -2.76 4.15 -4.49
N TYR A 53 -2.68 4.88 -5.61
CA TYR A 53 -1.96 6.15 -5.65
C TYR A 53 -2.90 7.30 -5.42
N ARG A 54 -2.63 8.09 -4.37
CA ARG A 54 -3.16 9.43 -4.23
C ARG A 54 -2.13 10.41 -4.75
N PHE A 55 -2.48 11.20 -5.75
CA PHE A 55 -1.64 12.32 -6.18
C PHE A 55 -2.28 13.61 -5.68
N ILE A 56 -1.45 14.44 -5.06
CA ILE A 56 -1.80 15.80 -4.66
C ILE A 56 -0.79 16.70 -5.37
N SER A 57 -1.28 17.67 -6.13
CA SER A 57 -0.46 18.65 -6.81
C SER A 57 -1.01 20.03 -6.55
N ASP A 58 -0.22 20.86 -5.89
CA ASP A 58 -0.51 22.28 -5.67
C ASP A 58 0.43 23.12 -6.53
N ILE A 59 -0.15 24.09 -7.25
CA ILE A 59 0.58 25.03 -8.10
C ILE A 59 0.17 26.44 -7.72
N ASP A 60 1.14 27.20 -7.21
CA ASP A 60 1.03 28.62 -6.95
C ASP A 60 1.74 29.42 -8.04
N GLN A 61 1.01 30.30 -8.73
CA GLN A 61 1.57 31.17 -9.75
C GLN A 61 1.21 32.63 -9.48
N THR A 62 2.23 33.45 -9.28
CA THR A 62 2.09 34.90 -9.20
C THR A 62 2.52 35.54 -10.53
N LEU A 63 1.62 36.29 -11.14
CA LEU A 63 1.85 37.03 -12.37
C LEU A 63 2.02 38.51 -12.03
N VAL A 64 3.26 38.99 -12.14
CA VAL A 64 3.60 40.40 -11.92
C VAL A 64 3.69 41.13 -13.26
N PRO A 65 2.90 42.18 -13.51
CA PRO A 65 2.98 42.96 -14.75
C PRO A 65 4.34 43.62 -14.90
N ARG A 66 4.91 43.57 -16.10
CA ARG A 66 6.16 44.30 -16.41
C ARG A 66 5.87 45.80 -16.55
N PRO A 67 6.83 46.69 -16.23
CA PRO A 67 6.65 48.13 -16.31
C PRO A 67 6.74 48.62 -17.77
N ILE A 68 5.76 48.25 -18.59
CA ILE A 68 5.64 48.63 -19.99
C ILE A 68 4.27 49.29 -20.24
N PRO A 69 4.13 50.21 -21.21
CA PRO A 69 2.89 50.92 -21.45
C PRO A 69 1.66 50.02 -21.67
N GLN A 70 1.84 48.84 -22.26
CA GLN A 70 0.76 47.87 -22.51
C GLN A 70 0.16 47.28 -21.22
N MET A 71 0.86 47.42 -20.09
CA MET A 71 0.43 46.89 -18.79
C MET A 71 -0.16 47.98 -17.88
N ILE A 72 -0.37 49.21 -18.38
CA ILE A 72 -1.01 50.28 -17.59
C ILE A 72 -2.40 49.81 -17.13
N GLY A 73 -2.67 49.94 -15.83
CA GLY A 73 -3.92 49.50 -15.19
C GLY A 73 -3.99 48.02 -14.84
N GLN A 74 -3.04 47.20 -15.30
CA GLN A 74 -2.91 45.81 -14.86
C GLN A 74 -2.35 45.76 -13.44
N ARG A 75 -2.72 44.70 -12.70
CA ARG A 75 -2.29 44.45 -11.32
C ARG A 75 -1.71 43.05 -11.22
N GLU A 76 -1.02 42.80 -10.12
CA GLU A 76 -0.61 41.46 -9.75
C GLU A 76 -1.83 40.52 -9.70
N SER A 77 -1.65 39.30 -10.21
CA SER A 77 -2.64 38.24 -10.12
C SER A 77 -2.00 36.99 -9.52
N ALA A 78 -2.69 36.38 -8.55
CA ALA A 78 -2.33 35.09 -8.00
C ALA A 78 -3.30 34.02 -8.52
N ILE A 79 -2.74 32.92 -9.01
CA ILE A 79 -3.48 31.74 -9.45
C ILE A 79 -3.04 30.59 -8.56
N HIS A 80 -4.02 29.96 -7.90
CA HIS A 80 -3.81 28.76 -7.11
C HIS A 80 -4.56 27.61 -7.79
N LEU A 81 -3.85 26.53 -8.11
CA LEU A 81 -4.42 25.32 -8.68
C LEU A 81 -4.11 24.14 -7.77
N ALA A 82 -5.16 23.54 -7.21
CA ALA A 82 -5.08 22.30 -6.45
C ALA A 82 -5.67 21.16 -7.28
N LEU A 83 -4.88 20.11 -7.50
CA LEU A 83 -5.34 18.85 -8.06
C LEU A 83 -5.22 17.75 -7.01
N ASP A 84 -6.35 17.11 -6.72
CA ASP A 84 -6.43 15.88 -5.95
C ASP A 84 -7.01 14.79 -6.86
N GLY A 85 -6.37 13.63 -6.87
CA GLY A 85 -6.90 12.47 -7.56
C GLY A 85 -6.36 11.17 -7.01
N ALA A 86 -7.18 10.13 -7.16
CA ALA A 86 -6.82 8.77 -6.84
C ALA A 86 -6.87 7.93 -8.12
N VAL A 87 -5.83 7.13 -8.34
CA VAL A 87 -5.88 6.05 -9.33
C VAL A 87 -6.39 4.81 -8.59
N LEU A 88 -7.46 4.21 -9.11
CA LEU A 88 -7.95 2.89 -8.69
C LEU A 88 -7.62 1.90 -9.79
N LEU A 89 -6.74 0.95 -9.53
CA LEU A 89 -6.51 -0.15 -10.46
C LEU A 89 -7.70 -1.13 -10.43
N PRO A 90 -8.11 -1.69 -11.59
CA PRO A 90 -9.18 -2.68 -11.65
C PRO A 90 -8.78 -3.93 -10.86
N ASP A 91 -9.69 -4.36 -9.98
CA ASP A 91 -9.51 -5.55 -9.16
C ASP A 91 -9.38 -6.79 -10.06
N ARG A 92 -8.19 -7.41 -10.07
CA ARG A 92 -7.92 -8.62 -10.88
C ARG A 92 -8.36 -9.90 -10.19
N ALA A 93 -9.14 -9.83 -9.11
CA ALA A 93 -9.60 -10.98 -8.34
C ALA A 93 -10.51 -11.97 -9.12
N TYR A 94 -10.91 -11.67 -10.36
CA TYR A 94 -11.74 -12.54 -11.21
C TYR A 94 -10.99 -13.00 -12.46
N VAL A 95 -9.96 -13.83 -12.31
CA VAL A 95 -9.41 -14.65 -13.42
C VAL A 95 -9.11 -16.05 -12.94
#